data_AF-A0A7J9ZHY6-F1
#
_entry.id   AF-A0A7J9ZHY6-F1
#
_cell.length_a   1.000
_cell.length_b   1.000
_cell.length_c   1.000
_cell.angle_alpha   90.00
_cell.angle_beta   90.00
_cell.angle_gamma   90.00
#
_symmetry.space_group_name_H-M   'P 1'
#
loop_
_entity.id
_entity.type
_entity.pdbx_description
1 polymer ?
#
loop_
_entity_poly.entity_id
_entity_poly.type
_entity_poly.pdbx_seq_one_letter_code
_entity_poly.pdbx_strand_id
1 'polypeptide(L)'
;MESKDEIREQLRAAERAAAAPYVDYPKDPWWTVPGFGALASLIVLGVNLREQSDMPDWAATLPLALVAAGACGYVLWQRRRRGTMPSGKAPREVNRVLWGFVLGAVVVAVVVFVFADLAPLWLAVPSAFVLASGGMLWFGRAYDRAAAQARERLR
;
A
#
# COMPACT_ATOMS: atom_id res chain seq x y z
N MET A 1 -5.60 -44.71 16.19
CA MET A 1 -5.49 -44.31 14.77
C MET A 1 -6.41 -43.12 14.59
N GLU A 2 -5.87 -41.92 14.44
CA GLU A 2 -6.70 -40.75 14.08
C GLU A 2 -7.46 -41.06 12.78
N SER A 3 -8.72 -40.66 12.73
CA SER A 3 -9.51 -40.80 11.50
C SER A 3 -8.97 -39.84 10.44
N LYS A 4 -9.05 -40.21 9.16
CA LYS A 4 -8.72 -39.32 8.04
C LYS A 4 -9.48 -37.99 8.10
N ASP A 5 -10.67 -38.00 8.69
CA ASP A 5 -11.50 -36.81 8.85
C ASP A 5 -10.94 -35.84 9.90
N GLU A 6 -10.35 -36.37 10.98
CA GLU A 6 -9.70 -35.59 12.04
C GLU A 6 -8.45 -34.87 11.51
N ILE A 7 -7.63 -35.56 10.72
CA ILE A 7 -6.46 -34.95 10.04
C ILE A 7 -6.89 -33.83 9.09
N ARG A 8 -7.97 -34.03 8.33
CA ARG A 8 -8.50 -32.99 7.42
C ARG A 8 -9.01 -31.77 8.19
N GLU A 9 -9.66 -31.98 9.33
CA GLU A 9 -10.16 -30.90 10.18
C GLU A 9 -9.03 -30.10 10.82
N GLN A 10 -7.99 -30.77 11.33
CA GLN A 10 -6.78 -30.14 11.84
C GLN A 10 -6.07 -29.31 10.76
N LEU A 11 -5.94 -29.83 9.53
CA LEU A 11 -5.36 -29.08 8.40
C LEU A 11 -6.19 -27.84 8.05
N ARG A 12 -7.52 -27.93 8.02
CA ARG A 12 -8.40 -26.77 7.78
C ARG A 12 -8.31 -25.73 8.88
N ALA A 13 -8.19 -26.16 10.15
CA ALA A 13 -7.98 -25.25 11.27
C ALA A 13 -6.63 -24.52 11.16
N ALA A 14 -5.57 -25.23 10.78
CA ALA A 14 -4.25 -24.65 10.55
C ALA A 14 -4.26 -23.66 9.36
N GLU A 15 -4.93 -23.99 8.26
CA GLU A 15 -5.08 -23.09 7.11
C GLU A 15 -5.86 -21.81 7.47
N ARG A 16 -6.92 -21.92 8.26
CA ARG A 16 -7.65 -20.76 8.81
C ARG A 16 -6.76 -19.89 9.67
N ALA A 17 -6.03 -20.49 10.60
CA ALA A 17 -5.11 -19.76 11.48
C ALA A 17 -4.00 -19.04 10.69
N ALA A 18 -3.46 -19.68 9.64
CA ALA A 18 -2.47 -19.08 8.76
C ALA A 18 -3.02 -17.93 7.90
N ALA A 19 -4.30 -18.00 7.52
CA ALA A 19 -4.95 -16.97 6.71
C ALA A 19 -5.45 -15.77 7.52
N ALA A 20 -5.77 -15.95 8.81
CA ALA A 20 -6.36 -14.93 9.68
C ALA A 20 -5.66 -13.56 9.62
N PRO A 21 -4.32 -13.46 9.65
CA PRO A 21 -3.63 -12.16 9.57
C PRO A 21 -3.87 -11.38 8.27
N TYR A 22 -4.27 -12.07 7.20
CA TYR A 22 -4.56 -11.48 5.89
C TYR A 22 -6.04 -11.11 5.75
N VAL A 23 -6.94 -11.94 6.28
CA VAL A 23 -8.39 -11.76 6.04
C VAL A 23 -9.09 -10.93 7.10
N ASP A 24 -8.60 -10.95 8.35
CA ASP A 24 -9.18 -10.20 9.47
C ASP A 24 -8.49 -8.83 9.64
N TYR A 25 -8.04 -8.26 8.52
CA TYR A 25 -7.34 -7.00 8.50
C TYR A 25 -8.27 -5.83 8.90
N PRO A 26 -7.91 -5.00 9.90
CA PRO A 26 -8.73 -3.86 10.27
C PRO A 26 -8.72 -2.82 9.14
N LYS A 27 -9.90 -2.48 8.63
CA LYS A 27 -10.10 -1.52 7.52
C LYS A 27 -9.29 -0.24 7.71
N ASP A 28 -8.55 0.18 6.69
CA ASP A 28 -7.75 1.40 6.79
C ASP A 28 -8.62 2.64 7.05
N PRO A 29 -8.15 3.59 7.90
CA PRO A 29 -8.81 4.87 8.10
C PRO A 29 -8.93 5.63 6.78
N TRP A 30 -9.97 6.44 6.66
CA TRP A 30 -10.25 7.22 5.45
C TRP A 30 -9.09 8.14 5.03
N TRP A 31 -8.29 8.64 5.99
CA TRP A 31 -7.16 9.55 5.72
C TRP A 31 -5.98 8.87 5.03
N THR A 32 -5.90 7.54 5.04
CA THR A 32 -4.80 6.81 4.40
C THR A 32 -4.74 7.07 2.91
N VAL A 33 -5.89 7.11 2.24
CA VAL A 33 -6.03 7.38 0.81
C VAL A 33 -5.47 8.76 0.43
N PRO A 34 -6.00 9.89 0.95
CA PRO A 34 -5.44 11.19 0.62
C PRO A 34 -4.03 11.39 1.18
N GLY A 35 -3.64 10.68 2.25
CA GLY A 35 -2.27 10.68 2.77
C GLY A 35 -1.25 10.10 1.78
N PHE A 36 -1.57 8.97 1.13
CA PHE A 36 -0.73 8.41 0.06
C PHE A 36 -0.70 9.32 -1.19
N GLY A 37 -1.83 9.97 -1.51
CA GLY A 37 -1.88 11.02 -2.52
C GLY A 37 -0.90 12.16 -2.24
N ALA A 38 -0.94 12.70 -1.02
CA ALA A 38 -0.05 13.78 -0.59
C ALA A 38 1.42 13.36 -0.61
N LEU A 39 1.73 12.13 -0.17
CA LEU A 39 3.08 11.56 -0.24
C LEU A 39 3.60 11.54 -1.69
N ALA A 40 2.80 11.06 -2.64
CA ALA A 40 3.20 11.03 -4.06
C ALA A 40 3.43 12.44 -4.63
N SER A 41 2.55 13.39 -4.30
CA SER A 41 2.70 14.79 -4.69
C SER A 41 3.97 15.44 -4.13
N LEU A 42 4.33 15.15 -2.87
CA LEU A 42 5.54 15.66 -2.24
C LEU A 42 6.81 15.10 -2.88
N ILE A 43 6.78 13.86 -3.40
CA ILE A 43 7.90 13.29 -4.15
C ILE A 43 8.11 14.08 -5.43
N VAL A 44 7.06 14.33 -6.23
CA VAL A 44 7.15 15.14 -7.45
C VAL A 44 7.69 16.53 -7.16
N LEU A 45 7.14 17.18 -6.13
CA LEU A 45 7.57 18.50 -5.73
C LEU A 45 9.04 18.50 -5.30
N GLY A 46 9.46 17.53 -4.48
CA GLY A 46 10.84 17.44 -4.00
C GLY A 46 11.85 17.17 -5.11
N VAL A 47 11.51 16.35 -6.11
CA VAL A 47 12.38 16.12 -7.27
C VAL A 47 12.51 17.39 -8.11
N ASN A 48 11.40 18.04 -8.45
CA ASN A 48 11.41 19.21 -9.31
C ASN A 48 12.06 20.45 -8.65
N LEU A 49 11.85 20.65 -7.34
CA LEU A 49 12.48 21.76 -6.62
C LEU A 49 14.00 21.59 -6.49
N ARG A 50 14.55 20.37 -6.53
CA ARG A 50 16.00 20.15 -6.53
C ARG A 50 16.66 20.46 -7.87
N GLU A 51 15.92 20.38 -8.96
CA GLU A 51 16.42 20.73 -10.29
C GLU A 51 16.46 22.25 -10.51
N GLN A 52 15.57 23.00 -9.85
CA GLN A 52 15.56 24.45 -9.89
C GLN A 52 16.67 25.02 -8.98
N SER A 53 17.74 25.52 -9.59
CA SER A 53 19.02 25.85 -8.95
C SER A 53 19.00 27.08 -8.02
N ASP A 54 17.89 27.82 -7.96
CA ASP A 54 17.79 29.08 -7.21
C ASP A 54 17.27 28.91 -5.77
N MET A 55 16.88 27.69 -5.39
CA MET A 55 16.31 27.43 -4.07
C MET A 55 17.37 26.95 -3.08
N PRO A 56 17.38 27.43 -1.82
CA PRO A 56 18.32 26.92 -0.83
C PRO A 56 18.08 25.43 -0.56
N ASP A 57 19.16 24.65 -0.41
CA ASP A 57 19.14 23.18 -0.29
C ASP A 57 18.13 22.64 0.75
N TRP A 58 17.96 23.35 1.86
CA TRP A 58 17.02 22.96 2.92
C TRP A 58 15.56 23.01 2.45
N ALA A 59 15.22 23.95 1.56
CA ALA A 59 13.86 24.10 1.04
C ALA A 59 13.55 23.03 -0.01
N ALA A 60 14.53 22.68 -0.86
CA ALA A 60 14.41 21.62 -1.85
C ALA A 60 14.38 20.21 -1.20
N THR A 61 14.99 20.02 -0.03
CA THR A 61 14.99 18.74 0.70
C THR A 61 13.77 18.54 1.60
N LEU A 62 13.07 19.61 1.98
CA LEU A 62 11.92 19.56 2.89
C LEU A 62 10.79 18.61 2.42
N PRO A 63 10.36 18.60 1.14
CA PRO A 63 9.31 17.68 0.70
C PRO A 63 9.71 16.20 0.87
N LEU A 64 10.95 15.86 0.55
CA LEU A 64 11.48 14.50 0.70
C LEU A 64 11.62 14.10 2.18
N ALA A 65 12.00 15.05 3.04
CA ALA A 65 12.03 14.83 4.48
C ALA A 65 10.61 14.57 5.04
N LEU A 66 9.61 15.32 4.58
CA LEU A 66 8.20 15.08 4.94
C LEU A 66 7.70 13.73 4.43
N VAL A 67 8.13 13.29 3.25
CA VAL A 67 7.83 11.95 2.72
C VAL A 67 8.42 10.87 3.63
N ALA A 68 9.70 10.99 3.98
CA ALA A 68 10.36 10.04 4.87
C ALA A 68 9.69 9.99 6.25
N ALA A 69 9.39 11.16 6.83
CA ALA A 69 8.70 11.26 8.11
C ALA A 69 7.29 10.65 8.06
N GLY A 70 6.52 10.94 6.99
CA GLY A 70 5.19 10.40 6.77
C GLY A 70 5.19 8.87 6.59
N ALA A 71 6.12 8.34 5.80
CA ALA A 71 6.28 6.90 5.61
C ALA A 71 6.66 6.18 6.93
N CYS A 72 7.65 6.71 7.66
CA CYS A 72 8.04 6.18 8.97
C CYS A 72 6.87 6.25 9.96
N GLY A 73 6.17 7.38 10.03
CA GLY A 73 4.99 7.56 10.88
C GLY A 73 3.89 6.56 10.56
N TYR A 74 3.61 6.34 9.27
CA TYR A 74 2.64 5.36 8.81
C TYR A 74 3.03 3.93 9.19
N VAL A 75 4.31 3.55 9.01
CA VAL A 75 4.81 2.22 9.40
C VAL A 75 4.71 2.02 10.91
N LEU A 76 5.09 3.00 11.71
CA LEU A 76 4.99 2.95 13.17
C LEU A 76 3.53 2.84 13.62
N TRP A 77 2.64 3.60 13.01
CA TRP A 77 1.21 3.55 13.27
C TRP A 77 0.62 2.18 12.90
N GLN A 78 0.98 1.63 11.73
CA GLN A 78 0.56 0.29 11.30
C GLN A 78 1.09 -0.80 12.23
N ARG A 79 2.34 -0.71 12.69
CA ARG A 79 2.90 -1.66 13.67
C ARG A 79 2.13 -1.65 14.98
N ARG A 80 1.82 -0.46 15.51
CA ARG A 80 0.99 -0.32 16.72
C ARG A 80 -0.42 -0.89 16.52
N ARG A 81 -0.99 -0.72 15.32
CA ARG A 81 -2.35 -1.17 15.01
C ARG A 81 -2.46 -2.67 14.77
N ARG A 82 -1.46 -3.27 14.10
CA ARG A 82 -1.46 -4.70 13.75
C ARG A 82 -0.81 -5.59 14.81
N GLY A 83 -0.01 -5.02 15.70
CA GLY A 83 0.79 -5.75 16.69
C GLY A 83 1.99 -6.47 16.06
N THR A 84 1.74 -7.36 15.10
CA THR A 84 2.77 -8.07 14.33
C THR A 84 2.48 -8.00 12.83
N MET A 85 3.53 -7.95 12.01
CA MET A 85 3.36 -8.06 10.55
C MET A 85 3.04 -9.52 10.20
N PRO A 86 2.07 -9.78 9.30
CA PRO A 86 1.82 -11.11 8.80
C PRO A 86 3.12 -11.72 8.27
N SER A 87 3.48 -12.89 8.80
CA SER A 87 4.57 -13.70 8.26
C SER A 87 3.97 -14.97 7.63
N GLY A 88 4.63 -15.49 6.59
CA GLY A 88 4.19 -16.69 5.89
C GLY A 88 3.46 -16.41 4.57
N LYS A 89 2.76 -17.43 4.06
CA LYS A 89 2.18 -17.41 2.71
C LYS A 89 0.75 -16.88 2.73
N ALA A 90 0.52 -15.77 2.04
CA ALA A 90 -0.82 -15.24 1.84
C ALA A 90 -1.72 -16.24 1.06
N PRO A 91 -3.04 -16.28 1.33
CA PRO A 91 -4.00 -16.99 0.48
C PRO A 91 -3.85 -16.57 -0.98
N ARG A 92 -4.06 -17.49 -1.92
CA ARG A 92 -3.84 -17.25 -3.36
C ARG A 92 -4.63 -16.04 -3.88
N GLU A 93 -5.83 -15.85 -3.34
CA GLU A 93 -6.74 -14.75 -3.63
C GLU A 93 -6.12 -13.40 -3.26
N VAL A 94 -5.59 -13.30 -2.05
CA VAL A 94 -4.95 -12.08 -1.52
C VAL A 94 -3.60 -11.85 -2.18
N ASN A 95 -2.82 -12.91 -2.40
CA ASN A 95 -1.48 -12.83 -3.00
C ASN A 95 -1.52 -12.19 -4.40
N ARG A 96 -2.55 -12.51 -5.20
CA ARG A 96 -2.72 -11.90 -6.53
C ARG A 96 -2.94 -10.39 -6.45
N VAL A 97 -3.73 -9.94 -5.46
CA VAL A 97 -3.97 -8.51 -5.24
C VAL A 97 -2.71 -7.81 -4.73
N LEU A 98 -1.93 -8.45 -3.85
CA LEU A 98 -0.65 -7.92 -3.38
C LEU A 98 0.35 -7.75 -4.54
N TRP A 99 0.47 -8.73 -5.43
CA TRP A 99 1.30 -8.59 -6.62
C TRP A 99 0.79 -7.52 -7.57
N GLY A 100 -0.52 -7.43 -7.76
CA GLY A 100 -1.14 -6.34 -8.52
C GLY A 100 -0.87 -4.96 -7.93
N PHE A 101 -0.84 -4.85 -6.60
CA PHE A 101 -0.46 -3.62 -5.89
C PHE A 101 1.01 -3.26 -6.10
N VAL A 102 1.93 -4.22 -5.96
CA VAL A 102 3.36 -3.97 -6.21
C VAL A 102 3.59 -3.53 -7.65
N LEU A 103 3.00 -4.24 -8.62
CA LEU A 103 3.10 -3.87 -10.03
C LEU A 103 2.47 -2.50 -10.29
N GLY A 104 1.29 -2.23 -9.73
CA GLY A 104 0.61 -0.95 -9.83
C GLY A 104 1.42 0.20 -9.23
N ALA A 105 2.09 -0.03 -8.09
CA ALA A 105 2.97 0.95 -7.47
C ALA A 105 4.18 1.27 -8.36
N VAL A 106 4.78 0.26 -9.00
CA VAL A 106 5.85 0.45 -9.98
C VAL A 106 5.36 1.26 -11.18
N VAL A 107 4.19 0.93 -11.72
CA VAL A 107 3.58 1.67 -12.84
C VAL A 107 3.32 3.13 -12.45
N VAL A 108 2.74 3.38 -11.28
CA VAL A 108 2.51 4.74 -10.79
C VAL A 108 3.84 5.48 -10.61
N ALA A 109 4.87 4.85 -10.03
CA ALA A 109 6.18 5.47 -9.87
C ALA A 109 6.80 5.88 -11.23
N VAL A 110 6.72 5.00 -12.24
CA VAL A 110 7.20 5.30 -13.60
C VAL A 110 6.40 6.44 -14.24
N VAL A 111 5.07 6.40 -14.16
CA VAL A 111 4.20 7.46 -14.70
C VAL A 111 4.51 8.78 -14.02
N VAL A 112 4.62 8.80 -12.70
CA VAL A 112 4.93 10.00 -11.92
C VAL A 112 6.32 10.55 -12.29
N PHE A 113 7.32 9.69 -12.48
CA PHE A 113 8.65 10.09 -12.91
C PHE A 113 8.63 10.73 -14.31
N VAL A 114 7.94 10.10 -15.27
CA VAL A 114 7.77 10.64 -16.64
C VAL A 114 6.99 11.96 -16.62
N PHE A 115 5.96 12.09 -15.79
CA PHE A 115 5.21 13.34 -15.64
C PHE A 115 6.04 14.45 -15.01
N ALA A 116 6.92 14.13 -14.06
CA ALA A 116 7.80 15.12 -13.44
C ALA A 116 8.78 15.74 -14.46
N ASP A 117 9.20 14.98 -15.46
CA ASP A 117 10.11 15.42 -16.53
C ASP A 117 9.38 16.15 -17.67
N LEU A 118 8.19 15.68 -18.06
CA LEU A 118 7.51 16.17 -19.28
C LEU A 118 6.39 17.18 -19.03
N ALA A 119 5.81 17.22 -17.82
CA ALA A 119 4.63 18.04 -17.52
C ALA A 119 4.96 19.23 -16.63
N PRO A 120 4.27 20.37 -16.79
CA PRO A 120 4.44 21.49 -15.87
C PRO A 120 4.01 21.09 -14.46
N LEU A 121 4.67 21.66 -13.45
CA LEU A 121 4.50 21.29 -12.04
C LEU A 121 3.04 21.33 -11.56
N TRP A 122 2.27 22.32 -12.04
CA TRP A 122 0.86 22.48 -11.70
C TRP A 122 -0.01 21.31 -12.19
N LEU A 123 0.43 20.56 -13.20
CA LEU A 123 -0.25 19.36 -13.70
C LEU A 123 0.32 18.08 -13.09
N ALA A 124 1.65 18.01 -12.94
CA ALA A 124 2.33 16.82 -12.41
C ALA A 124 1.93 16.53 -10.95
N VAL A 125 1.86 17.56 -10.09
CA VAL A 125 1.55 17.43 -8.66
C VAL A 125 0.12 16.89 -8.41
N PRO A 126 -0.95 17.46 -9.01
CA PRO A 126 -2.30 16.91 -8.88
C PRO A 126 -2.45 15.53 -9.52
N SER A 127 -1.77 15.27 -10.64
CA SER A 127 -1.84 13.96 -11.30
C SER A 127 -1.26 12.86 -10.41
N ALA A 128 -0.10 13.11 -9.78
CA ALA A 128 0.47 12.18 -8.81
C ALA A 128 -0.45 11.93 -7.62
N PHE A 129 -1.11 12.98 -7.10
CA PHE A 129 -2.11 12.85 -6.03
C PHE A 129 -3.23 11.90 -6.42
N VAL A 130 -3.83 12.15 -7.59
CA VAL A 130 -4.99 11.39 -8.09
C VAL A 130 -4.61 9.95 -8.40
N LEU A 131 -3.47 9.72 -9.04
CA LEU A 131 -3.00 8.37 -9.35
C LEU A 131 -2.74 7.54 -8.09
N ALA A 132 -2.03 8.11 -7.10
CA ALA A 132 -1.74 7.40 -5.86
C ALA A 132 -3.01 7.16 -5.02
N SER A 133 -3.85 8.18 -4.88
CA SER A 133 -5.13 8.06 -4.15
C SER A 133 -6.07 7.05 -4.82
N GLY A 134 -6.19 7.12 -6.15
CA GLY A 134 -6.99 6.20 -6.95
C GLY A 134 -6.48 4.76 -6.87
N GLY A 135 -5.16 4.58 -6.95
CA GLY A 135 -4.52 3.28 -6.76
C GLY A 135 -4.80 2.69 -5.38
N MET A 136 -4.70 3.50 -4.32
CA MET A 136 -5.00 3.06 -2.96
C MET A 136 -6.49 2.71 -2.76
N LEU A 137 -7.39 3.50 -3.34
CA LEU A 137 -8.83 3.22 -3.33
C LEU A 137 -9.19 1.93 -4.08
N TRP A 138 -8.54 1.69 -5.22
CA TRP A 138 -8.70 0.45 -5.96
C TRP A 138 -8.16 -0.73 -5.16
N PHE A 139 -6.95 -0.61 -4.60
CA PHE A 139 -6.31 -1.64 -3.79
C PHE A 139 -7.17 -2.03 -2.60
N GLY A 140 -7.66 -1.07 -1.81
CA GLY A 140 -8.53 -1.35 -0.68
C GLY A 140 -9.77 -2.15 -1.08
N ARG A 141 -10.44 -1.76 -2.17
CA ARG A 141 -11.62 -2.50 -2.68
C ARG A 141 -11.28 -3.87 -3.25
N ALA A 142 -10.12 -4.02 -3.90
CA ALA A 142 -9.67 -5.30 -4.43
C ALA A 142 -9.28 -6.27 -3.30
N TYR A 143 -8.61 -5.74 -2.28
CA TYR A 143 -8.21 -6.48 -1.09
C TYR A 143 -9.42 -6.96 -0.30
N ASP A 144 -10.39 -6.07 -0.03
CA ASP A 144 -11.62 -6.43 0.69
C ASP A 144 -12.38 -7.57 0.01
N ARG A 145 -12.46 -7.54 -1.33
CA ARG A 145 -13.09 -8.61 -2.12
C ARG A 145 -12.31 -9.93 -2.02
N ALA A 146 -10.98 -9.88 -2.16
CA ALA A 146 -10.15 -11.07 -2.05
C ALA A 146 -10.19 -11.67 -0.63
N ALA A 147 -10.23 -10.83 0.41
CA ALA A 147 -10.37 -11.24 1.79
C ALA A 147 -11.75 -11.86 2.07
N ALA A 148 -12.82 -11.33 1.48
CA ALA A 148 -14.15 -11.94 1.57
C ALA A 148 -14.19 -13.34 0.92
N GLN A 149 -13.65 -13.49 -0.29
CA GLN A 149 -13.55 -14.78 -0.98
C GLN A 149 -12.72 -15.80 -0.20
N ALA A 150 -11.59 -15.38 0.37
CA ALA A 150 -10.78 -16.25 1.21
C ALA A 150 -11.53 -16.70 2.48
N ARG A 151 -12.32 -15.82 3.11
CA ARG A 151 -13.16 -16.18 4.26
C ARG A 151 -14.26 -17.16 3.89
N GLU A 152 -14.92 -16.99 2.74
CA GLU A 152 -15.96 -17.92 2.27
C GLU A 152 -15.40 -19.31 1.99
N ARG A 153 -14.20 -19.42 1.39
CA ARG A 153 -13.55 -20.72 1.14
C ARG A 153 -13.12 -21.44 2.42
N LEU A 154 -12.78 -20.68 3.46
CA LEU A 154 -12.21 -21.20 4.70
C LEU A 154 -13.26 -21.44 5.80
N ARG A 155 -14.52 -21.04 5.60
CA ARG A 155 -15.65 -21.43 6.45
C ARG A 155 -15.98 -22.90 6.26
#